data_AF-A0A3D4Q1Q4-F1
#
_entry.id   AF-A0A3D4Q1Q4-F1
#
_cell.length_a   1.000
_cell.length_b   1.000
_cell.length_c   1.000
_cell.angle_alpha   90.00
_cell.angle_beta   90.00
_cell.angle_gamma   90.00
#
_symmetry.space_group_name_H-M   'P 1'
#
loop_
_entity.id
_entity.type
_entity.pdbx_description
1 polymer ?
#
loop_
_entity_poly.entity_id
_entity_poly.type
_entity_poly.pdbx_seq_one_letter_code
_entity_poly.pdbx_strand_id
1 'polypeptide(L)'
;MPGKNGQFYNSATQDGLVAWTEALIEGFPIGSTGVNYLGLPANKVVIGLPASTSPAAAGSGYTNPTVVKAAIRCLRSGDCGSGYKPAKTYPDLRGVMAWSTWEDGLTGYAFSNALKACALNNQCN
;
A
#
# COMPACT_ATOMS: atom_id res chain seq x y z
N MET A 1 3.33 8.12 9.71
CA MET A 1 2.31 9.16 9.40
C MET A 1 0.98 8.75 10.00
N PRO A 2 0.11 9.70 10.39
CA PRO A 2 -1.20 9.34 10.96
C PRO A 2 -2.13 8.74 9.91
N GLY A 3 -2.96 7.79 10.33
CA GLY A 3 -4.13 7.35 9.56
C GLY A 3 -5.34 8.26 9.80
N LYS A 4 -6.47 7.97 9.14
CA LYS A 4 -7.73 8.72 9.34
C LYS A 4 -8.26 8.68 10.77
N ASN A 5 -7.91 7.65 11.53
CA ASN A 5 -8.26 7.48 12.93
C ASN A 5 -7.35 8.27 13.90
N GLY A 6 -6.42 9.08 13.39
CA GLY A 6 -5.47 9.86 14.19
C GLY A 6 -4.33 9.06 14.82
N GLN A 7 -4.31 7.73 14.66
CA GLN A 7 -3.22 6.88 15.16
C GLN A 7 -2.02 6.92 14.20
N PHE A 8 -0.82 6.84 14.74
CA PHE A 8 0.41 6.88 13.95
C PHE A 8 0.83 5.48 13.51
N TYR A 9 1.12 5.36 12.21
CA TYR A 9 1.61 4.13 11.61
C TYR A 9 3.03 4.29 11.07
N ASN A 10 3.76 3.18 11.05
CA ASN A 10 5.11 3.08 10.53
C ASN A 10 5.12 2.67 9.07
N SER A 11 6.09 3.17 8.31
CA SER A 11 6.36 2.69 6.95
C SER A 11 6.76 1.23 6.96
N ALA A 12 6.59 0.55 5.82
CA ALA A 12 6.87 -0.88 5.68
C ALA A 12 6.06 -1.83 6.58
N THR A 13 4.92 -1.37 7.10
CA THR A 13 3.97 -2.20 7.84
C THR A 13 2.65 -2.31 7.09
N GLN A 14 1.91 -3.40 7.32
CA GLN A 14 0.57 -3.57 6.77
C GLN A 14 -0.32 -2.38 7.15
N ASP A 15 -0.34 -2.01 8.44
CA ASP A 15 -1.22 -0.96 8.94
C ASP A 15 -0.94 0.40 8.31
N GLY A 16 0.34 0.75 8.13
CA GLY A 16 0.72 1.99 7.44
C GLY A 16 0.23 2.00 6.00
N LEU A 17 0.45 0.90 5.26
CA LEU A 17 0.02 0.81 3.87
C LEU A 17 -1.51 0.90 3.75
N VAL A 18 -2.26 0.22 4.61
CA VAL A 18 -3.73 0.23 4.59
C VAL A 18 -4.27 1.60 4.99
N ALA A 19 -3.80 2.16 6.12
CA ALA A 19 -4.31 3.41 6.65
C ALA A 19 -4.08 4.60 5.71
N TRP A 20 -2.90 4.67 5.07
CA TRP A 20 -2.60 5.76 4.14
C TRP A 20 -3.29 5.59 2.79
N THR A 21 -3.45 4.35 2.32
CA THR A 21 -4.22 4.08 1.10
C THR A 21 -5.69 4.46 1.29
N GLU A 22 -6.29 4.09 2.41
CA GLU A 22 -7.66 4.50 2.73
C GLU A 22 -7.79 6.02 2.86
N ALA A 23 -6.80 6.71 3.44
CA ALA A 23 -6.82 8.16 3.52
C ALA A 23 -6.91 8.82 2.13
N LEU A 24 -6.18 8.29 1.14
CA LEU A 24 -6.24 8.77 -0.24
C LEU A 24 -7.58 8.44 -0.92
N ILE A 25 -8.21 7.32 -0.57
CA ILE A 25 -9.48 6.91 -1.18
C ILE A 25 -10.66 7.70 -0.60
N GLU A 26 -10.69 7.85 0.72
CA GLU A 26 -11.85 8.42 1.43
C GLU A 26 -11.69 9.91 1.76
N GLY A 27 -10.50 10.47 1.54
CA GLY A 27 -10.20 11.85 1.92
C GLY A 27 -9.90 12.03 3.41
N PHE A 28 -9.35 13.19 3.76
CA PHE A 28 -8.99 13.57 5.14
C PHE A 28 -8.89 15.10 5.28
N PRO A 29 -9.04 15.64 6.50
CA PRO A 29 -8.83 17.07 6.76
C PRO A 29 -7.36 17.47 6.59
N ILE A 30 -7.11 18.59 5.91
CA ILE A 30 -5.76 19.12 5.68
C ILE A 30 -5.35 19.98 6.86
N GLY A 31 -4.70 19.37 7.85
CA GLY A 31 -4.23 20.04 9.06
C GLY A 31 -5.36 20.83 9.75
N SER A 32 -5.07 22.06 10.19
CA SER A 32 -6.02 22.98 10.81
C SER A 32 -6.62 24.01 9.83
N THR A 33 -6.49 23.78 8.52
CA THR A 33 -6.90 24.77 7.50
C THR A 33 -8.42 24.89 7.32
N GLY A 34 -9.19 23.92 7.81
CA GLY A 34 -10.64 23.82 7.56
C GLY A 34 -11.00 23.25 6.18
N VAL A 35 -10.00 22.91 5.35
CA VAL A 35 -10.18 22.31 4.02
C VAL A 35 -9.96 20.81 4.09
N ASN A 36 -10.73 20.05 3.29
CA ASN A 36 -10.59 18.60 3.17
C ASN A 36 -9.95 18.22 1.83
N TYR A 37 -9.04 17.25 1.86
CA TYR A 37 -8.65 16.51 0.67
C TYR A 37 -9.83 15.63 0.27
N LEU A 38 -10.31 15.80 -0.97
CA LEU A 38 -11.36 14.96 -1.53
C LEU A 38 -10.72 13.69 -2.07
N GLY A 39 -11.17 12.55 -1.55
CA GLY A 39 -10.64 11.25 -1.91
C GLY A 39 -10.83 10.88 -3.38
N LEU A 40 -10.06 9.88 -3.82
CA LEU A 40 -10.11 9.36 -5.18
C LEU A 40 -10.80 7.98 -5.22
N PRO A 41 -11.50 7.63 -6.32
CA PRO A 41 -11.94 6.26 -6.53
C PRO A 41 -10.77 5.27 -6.39
N ALA A 42 -10.99 4.14 -5.72
CA ALA A 42 -9.92 3.18 -5.39
C ALA A 42 -9.20 2.62 -6.63
N ASN A 43 -9.91 2.49 -7.77
CA ASN A 43 -9.32 2.12 -9.05
C ASN A 43 -8.35 3.15 -9.66
N LYS A 44 -8.15 4.30 -9.01
CA LYS A 44 -7.13 5.31 -9.34
C LYS A 44 -5.96 5.35 -8.34
N VAL A 45 -6.01 4.56 -7.27
CA VAL A 45 -5.02 4.58 -6.19
C VAL A 45 -4.14 3.32 -6.27
N VAL A 46 -2.82 3.51 -6.21
CA VAL A 46 -1.81 2.45 -6.16
C VAL A 46 -0.89 2.61 -4.95
N ILE A 47 -0.34 1.50 -4.46
CA ILE A 47 0.67 1.51 -3.40
C ILE A 47 2.06 1.56 -4.06
N GLY A 48 2.83 2.62 -3.81
CA GLY A 48 4.18 2.80 -4.36
C GLY A 48 5.27 2.36 -3.38
N LEU A 49 6.20 1.49 -3.83
CA LEU A 49 7.22 0.88 -2.98
C LEU A 49 8.57 0.73 -3.69
N PRO A 50 9.69 0.71 -2.94
CA PRO A 50 10.96 0.23 -3.47
C PRO A 50 10.88 -1.25 -3.84
N ALA A 51 11.46 -1.62 -4.98
CA ALA A 51 11.41 -2.98 -5.51
C ALA A 51 12.44 -3.90 -4.84
N SER A 52 13.49 -3.34 -4.24
CA SER A 52 14.54 -4.15 -3.63
C SER A 52 15.14 -3.49 -2.40
N THR A 53 15.97 -4.25 -1.68
CA THR A 53 16.90 -3.76 -0.66
C THR A 53 18.32 -3.62 -1.22
N SER A 54 18.49 -3.61 -2.55
CA SER A 54 19.79 -3.47 -3.20
C SER A 54 20.48 -2.18 -2.71
N PRO A 55 21.81 -2.09 -2.68
CA PRO A 55 22.51 -0.84 -2.39
C PRO A 55 22.14 0.32 -3.32
N ALA A 56 21.63 0.02 -4.52
CA ALA A 56 21.10 0.99 -5.47
C ALA A 56 19.64 1.40 -5.20
N ALA A 57 18.99 0.80 -4.20
CA ALA A 57 17.59 1.02 -3.89
C ALA A 57 17.35 2.33 -3.13
N ALA A 58 16.08 2.71 -3.04
CA ALA A 58 15.65 3.79 -2.17
C ALA A 58 16.17 3.55 -0.73
N GLY A 59 16.75 4.58 -0.12
CA GLY A 59 17.39 4.47 1.20
C GLY A 59 16.47 4.02 2.35
N SER A 60 15.14 4.00 2.15
CA SER A 60 14.17 3.44 3.10
C SER A 60 12.85 3.05 2.41
N GLY A 61 11.98 2.32 3.13
CA GLY A 61 10.60 2.07 2.71
C GLY A 61 10.37 0.75 1.96
N TYR A 62 11.41 -0.03 1.68
CA TYR A 62 11.23 -1.40 1.16
C TYR A 62 10.31 -2.18 2.09
N THR A 63 9.30 -2.83 1.49
CA THR A 63 8.32 -3.61 2.23
C THR A 63 8.30 -5.02 1.68
N ASN A 64 8.46 -6.01 2.56
CA ASN A 64 8.46 -7.41 2.16
C ASN A 64 7.15 -7.75 1.40
N PRO A 65 7.20 -8.46 0.26
CA PRO A 65 6.02 -8.80 -0.53
C PRO A 65 4.89 -9.46 0.27
N THR A 66 5.19 -10.24 1.30
CA THR A 66 4.18 -10.85 2.19
C THR A 66 3.35 -9.78 2.91
N VAL A 67 4.00 -8.71 3.39
CA VAL A 67 3.32 -7.58 4.05
C VAL A 67 2.50 -6.79 3.04
N VAL A 68 3.01 -6.60 1.82
CA VAL A 68 2.29 -5.92 0.74
C VAL A 68 1.04 -6.71 0.33
N LYS A 69 1.14 -8.03 0.18
CA LYS A 69 0.00 -8.91 -0.07
C LYS A 69 -1.05 -8.81 1.04
N ALA A 70 -0.62 -8.82 2.30
CA ALA A 70 -1.53 -8.67 3.44
C ALA A 70 -2.25 -7.32 3.43
N ALA A 71 -1.55 -6.23 3.08
CA ALA A 71 -2.18 -4.92 2.94
C ALA A 71 -3.21 -4.87 1.81
N ILE A 72 -2.89 -5.41 0.63
CA ILE A 72 -3.82 -5.48 -0.51
C ILE A 72 -5.03 -6.35 -0.16
N ARG A 73 -4.82 -7.49 0.50
CA ARG A 73 -5.89 -8.38 0.94
C ARG A 73 -6.81 -7.70 1.95
N CYS A 74 -6.23 -7.02 2.94
CA CYS A 74 -6.98 -6.19 3.88
C CYS A 74 -7.84 -5.13 3.17
N LEU A 75 -7.26 -4.38 2.24
CA LEU A 75 -7.97 -3.34 1.50
C LEU A 75 -9.09 -3.93 0.63
N ARG A 76 -8.85 -5.02 -0.10
CA ARG A 76 -9.79 -5.56 -1.10
C ARG A 76 -10.86 -6.49 -0.51
N SER A 77 -10.53 -7.27 0.51
CA SER A 77 -11.44 -8.29 1.10
C SER A 77 -11.72 -8.10 2.58
N GLY A 78 -11.09 -7.14 3.26
CA GLY A 78 -11.28 -6.90 4.69
C GLY A 78 -10.53 -7.85 5.61
N ASP A 79 -9.72 -8.76 5.07
CA ASP A 79 -8.85 -9.63 5.88
C ASP A 79 -7.56 -8.89 6.27
N CYS A 80 -7.63 -8.24 7.43
CA CYS A 80 -6.57 -7.40 7.99
C CYS A 80 -5.84 -8.04 9.18
N GLY A 81 -6.15 -9.31 9.51
CA GLY A 81 -5.72 -9.90 10.78
C GLY A 81 -6.15 -9.07 11.99
N SER A 82 -5.20 -8.80 12.90
CA SER A 82 -5.39 -7.96 14.09
C SER A 82 -5.01 -6.49 13.89
N GLY A 83 -4.63 -6.09 12.67
CA GLY A 83 -4.14 -4.75 12.37
C GLY A 83 -5.25 -3.71 12.15
N TYR A 84 -4.85 -2.58 11.56
CA TYR A 84 -5.76 -1.53 11.12
C TYR A 84 -6.80 -2.08 10.15
N LYS A 85 -8.07 -1.76 10.40
CA LYS A 85 -9.21 -2.17 9.57
C LYS A 85 -9.79 -0.94 8.88
N PRO A 86 -9.86 -0.93 7.54
CA PRO A 86 -10.51 0.15 6.83
C PRO A 86 -12.02 0.15 7.10
N ALA A 87 -12.66 1.31 6.93
CA ALA A 87 -14.09 1.49 7.15
C ALA A 87 -14.95 0.66 6.18
N LYS A 88 -14.42 0.35 4.99
CA LYS A 88 -15.02 -0.55 4.00
C LYS A 88 -13.94 -1.20 3.15
N THR A 89 -14.34 -2.19 2.35
CA THR A 89 -13.46 -2.84 1.37
C THR A 89 -13.41 -2.06 0.07
N TYR A 90 -12.28 -2.17 -0.63
CA TYR A 90 -11.96 -1.52 -1.91
C TYR A 90 -11.55 -2.56 -2.96
N PRO A 91 -12.48 -3.43 -3.45
CA PRO A 91 -12.13 -4.56 -4.31
C PRO A 91 -11.45 -4.15 -5.63
N ASP A 92 -11.72 -2.93 -6.12
CA ASP A 92 -11.21 -2.37 -7.36
C ASP A 92 -9.91 -1.57 -7.18
N LEU A 93 -9.25 -1.64 -6.02
CA LEU A 93 -7.95 -1.00 -5.79
C LEU A 93 -6.97 -1.32 -6.93
N ARG A 94 -6.35 -0.28 -7.52
CA ARG A 94 -5.67 -0.40 -8.82
C ARG A 94 -4.45 -1.33 -8.82
N GLY A 95 -3.69 -1.38 -7.73
CA GLY A 95 -2.52 -2.26 -7.62
C GLY A 95 -1.30 -1.59 -7.00
N VAL A 96 -0.12 -1.90 -7.54
CA VAL A 96 1.19 -1.58 -6.94
C VAL A 96 2.07 -0.91 -7.98
N MET A 97 2.87 0.06 -7.55
CA MET A 97 3.95 0.68 -8.32
C MET A 97 5.28 0.35 -7.64
N ALA A 98 6.30 0.04 -8.43
CA ALA A 98 7.61 -0.32 -7.94
C ALA A 98 8.66 0.66 -8.46
N TRP A 99 9.44 1.25 -7.55
CA TRP A 99 10.69 1.91 -7.87
C TRP A 99 11.83 0.91 -7.63
N SER A 100 12.46 0.33 -8.65
CA SER A 100 12.21 0.48 -10.08
C SER A 100 12.31 -0.86 -10.78
N THR A 101 11.98 -0.92 -12.07
CA THR A 101 12.19 -2.12 -12.89
C THR A 101 13.66 -2.55 -12.94
N TRP A 102 14.59 -1.59 -12.92
CA TRP A 102 16.03 -1.84 -12.85
C TRP A 102 16.43 -2.54 -11.54
N GLU A 103 16.00 -1.98 -10.41
CA GLU A 103 16.29 -2.56 -9.09
C GLU A 103 15.70 -3.96 -8.90
N ASP A 104 14.47 -4.17 -9.37
CA ASP A 104 13.85 -5.49 -9.36
C ASP A 104 14.67 -6.48 -10.19
N GLY A 105 15.15 -6.06 -11.37
CA GLY A 105 16.03 -6.84 -12.25
C GLY A 105 17.35 -7.27 -11.57
N LEU A 106 17.96 -6.41 -10.74
CA LEU A 106 19.16 -6.75 -9.97
C LEU A 106 18.93 -7.89 -8.96
N THR A 107 17.67 -8.13 -8.58
CA THR A 107 17.27 -9.20 -7.64
C THR A 107 16.57 -10.38 -8.33
N GLY A 108 16.65 -10.47 -9.66
CA GLY A 108 15.99 -11.53 -10.41
C GLY A 108 14.47 -11.41 -10.43
N TYR A 109 13.94 -10.17 -10.40
CA TYR A 109 12.52 -9.85 -10.42
C TYR A 109 11.73 -10.40 -9.23
N ALA A 110 12.37 -10.52 -8.06
CA ALA A 110 11.77 -11.12 -6.87
C ALA A 110 10.48 -10.38 -6.43
N PHE A 111 10.45 -9.05 -6.54
CA PHE A 111 9.32 -8.24 -6.10
C PHE A 111 8.13 -8.37 -7.03
N SER A 112 8.35 -8.17 -8.35
CA SER A 112 7.26 -8.28 -9.33
C SER A 112 6.71 -9.71 -9.41
N ASN A 113 7.57 -10.73 -9.39
CA ASN A 113 7.12 -12.14 -9.40
C ASN A 113 6.26 -12.47 -8.18
N ALA A 114 6.64 -11.99 -6.99
CA ALA A 114 5.88 -12.23 -5.78
C ALA A 114 4.51 -11.53 -5.77
N LEU A 115 4.40 -10.34 -6.37
CA LEU A 115 3.21 -9.50 -6.29
C LEU A 115 2.28 -9.59 -7.51
N LYS A 116 2.73 -10.09 -8.67
CA LYS A 116 1.97 -10.12 -9.92
C LYS A 116 0.54 -10.66 -9.76
N ALA A 117 0.39 -11.85 -9.17
CA ALA A 117 -0.92 -12.49 -9.00
C ALA A 117 -1.84 -11.70 -8.06
N CYS A 118 -1.30 -11.16 -6.97
CA CYS A 118 -2.04 -10.33 -6.04
C CYS A 118 -2.46 -8.99 -6.67
N ALA A 119 -1.52 -8.29 -7.31
CA ALA A 119 -1.76 -6.98 -7.92
C ALA A 119 -2.82 -7.06 -9.04
N LEU A 120 -2.71 -8.04 -9.94
CA LEU A 120 -3.54 -8.15 -11.14
C LEU A 120 -4.84 -8.92 -10.94
N ASN A 121 -4.80 -10.02 -10.18
CA ASN A 121 -5.89 -10.99 -10.10
C ASN A 121 -6.52 -11.08 -8.71
N ASN A 122 -6.11 -10.23 -7.77
CA ASN A 122 -6.53 -10.29 -6.36
C ASN A 122 -6.20 -11.61 -5.65
N GLN A 123 -5.17 -12.32 -6.11
CA GLN A 123 -4.69 -13.58 -5.51
C GLN A 123 -3.53 -13.28 -4.54
N CYS A 124 -3.87 -12.89 -3.31
CA CYS A 124 -2.93 -12.40 -2.30
C CYS A 124 -2.60 -13.44 -1.22
N ASN A 125 -2.57 -14.71 -1.62
CA ASN A 125 -2.23 -15.85 -0.77
C ASN A 125 -0.70 -16.04 -0.71
#